data_AF-A0A6N2DXC3-F1
#
_entry.id   AF-A0A6N2DXC3-F1
#
_cell.length_a   1.000
_cell.length_b   1.000
_cell.length_c   1.000
_cell.angle_alpha   90.00
_cell.angle_beta   90.00
_cell.angle_gamma   90.00
#
_symmetry.space_group_name_H-M   'P 1'
#
loop_
_entity.id
_entity.type
_entity.pdbx_description
1 polymer ?
#
loop_
_entity_poly.entity_id
_entity_poly.type
_entity_poly.pdbx_seq_one_letter_code
_entity_poly.pdbx_strand_id
1 'polypeptide(L)'
;MAAKGDLLMSILLRAPYPGDFTGLMAEVTETAMRAVVQPSPADYIDSRLSAQRQTLLRMRRSLTPRERFDPVRSDAFRHDIRRAKTVRDLALACVEGYRRLGDLEGAVPLDVAMAASLSAAPSGTRGNPVT
;
A
#
# COMPACT_ATOMS: atom_id res chain seq x y z
N MET A 1 12.83 -15.12 -34.81
CA MET A 1 13.54 -14.14 -33.96
C MET A 1 12.49 -13.39 -33.15
N ALA A 2 12.23 -13.81 -31.91
CA ALA A 2 11.28 -13.13 -31.03
C ALA A 2 11.91 -11.84 -30.49
N ALA A 3 11.14 -10.75 -30.48
CA ALA A 3 11.62 -9.42 -30.18
C ALA A 3 12.06 -9.32 -28.71
N LYS A 4 13.22 -8.68 -28.47
CA LYS A 4 13.73 -8.35 -27.13
C LYS A 4 12.70 -7.64 -26.21
N GLY A 5 11.65 -7.04 -26.79
CA GLY A 5 10.53 -6.42 -26.07
C GLY A 5 9.59 -7.43 -25.38
N ASP A 6 9.35 -8.59 -25.98
CA ASP A 6 8.46 -9.63 -25.41
C ASP A 6 9.11 -10.31 -24.20
N LEU A 7 10.44 -10.38 -24.18
CA LEU A 7 11.20 -10.93 -23.06
C LEU A 7 11.15 -10.00 -21.83
N LEU A 8 11.25 -8.68 -22.03
CA LEU A 8 11.17 -7.71 -20.93
C LEU A 8 9.76 -7.63 -20.33
N MET A 9 8.71 -7.66 -21.17
CA MET A 9 7.32 -7.71 -20.69
C MET A 9 7.02 -9.02 -19.96
N SER A 10 7.51 -10.17 -20.44
CA SER A 10 7.30 -11.46 -19.75
C SER A 10 8.11 -11.61 -18.45
N ILE A 11 9.24 -10.92 -18.30
CA ILE A 11 10.01 -10.85 -17.04
C ILE A 11 9.31 -9.95 -16.01
N LEU A 12 8.80 -8.79 -16.44
CA LEU A 12 8.06 -7.85 -15.58
C LEU A 12 6.73 -8.44 -15.07
N LEU A 13 6.11 -9.34 -15.84
CA LEU A 13 4.89 -10.05 -15.45
C LEU A 13 5.12 -11.23 -14.48
N ARG A 14 6.37 -11.63 -14.20
CA ARG A 14 6.69 -12.84 -13.43
C ARG A 14 7.51 -12.62 -12.16
N ALA A 15 8.30 -11.56 -12.07
CA ALA A 15 9.07 -11.31 -10.85
C ALA A 15 8.15 -10.77 -9.76
N PRO A 16 7.97 -11.45 -8.61
CA PRO A 16 7.28 -10.84 -7.49
C PRO A 16 8.03 -9.58 -7.10
N TYR A 17 7.29 -8.50 -6.82
CA TYR A 17 7.91 -7.29 -6.30
C TYR A 17 8.77 -7.60 -5.07
N PRO A 18 9.85 -6.84 -4.82
CA PRO A 18 10.66 -7.01 -3.62
C PRO A 18 9.80 -7.04 -2.35
N GLY A 19 10.13 -7.90 -1.39
CA GLY A 19 9.35 -8.08 -0.15
C GLY A 19 9.11 -6.78 0.63
N ASP A 20 10.09 -5.87 0.61
CA ASP A 20 9.98 -4.57 1.26
C ASP A 20 8.94 -3.67 0.57
N PHE A 21 8.86 -3.75 -0.76
CA PHE A 21 7.87 -3.01 -1.53
C PHE A 21 6.46 -3.58 -1.30
N THR A 22 6.29 -4.90 -1.37
CA THR A 22 4.99 -5.53 -1.12
C THR A 22 4.51 -5.26 0.30
N GLY A 23 5.41 -5.33 1.29
CA GLY A 23 5.10 -4.99 2.68
C GLY A 23 4.71 -3.51 2.86
N LEU A 24 5.39 -2.58 2.20
CA LEU A 24 5.04 -1.16 2.21
C LEU A 24 3.65 -0.93 1.59
N MET A 25 3.39 -1.52 0.41
CA MET A 25 2.10 -1.34 -0.27
C MET A 25 0.95 -1.97 0.51
N ALA A 26 1.17 -3.10 1.18
CA ALA A 26 0.19 -3.71 2.06
C ALA A 26 -0.18 -2.77 3.23
N GLU A 27 0.83 -2.16 3.86
CA GLU A 27 0.63 -1.22 4.98
C GLU A 27 -0.11 0.06 4.53
N VAL A 28 0.24 0.61 3.36
CA VAL A 28 -0.47 1.74 2.74
C VAL A 28 -1.93 1.37 2.48
N THR A 29 -2.16 0.25 1.81
CA THR A 29 -3.51 -0.19 1.42
C THR A 29 -4.38 -0.46 2.65
N GLU A 30 -3.85 -1.16 3.65
CA GLU A 30 -4.56 -1.41 4.90
C GLU A 30 -4.92 -0.10 5.61
N THR A 31 -3.96 0.83 5.68
CA THR A 31 -4.18 2.14 6.33
C THR A 31 -5.26 2.95 5.62
N ALA A 32 -5.21 3.00 4.29
CA ALA A 32 -6.21 3.70 3.48
C ALA A 32 -7.59 3.05 3.61
N MET A 33 -7.70 1.73 3.48
CA MET A 33 -8.98 1.00 3.59
C MET A 33 -9.64 1.20 4.96
N ARG A 34 -8.83 1.19 6.03
CA ARG A 34 -9.34 1.48 7.39
C ARG A 34 -9.73 2.94 7.59
N ALA A 35 -9.10 3.86 6.87
CA ALA A 35 -9.40 5.30 6.95
C ALA A 35 -10.71 5.65 6.25
N VAL A 36 -10.99 5.05 5.09
CA VAL A 36 -12.21 5.33 4.29
C VAL A 36 -13.49 5.05 5.08
N VAL A 37 -13.48 4.08 5.99
CA VAL A 37 -14.65 3.76 6.83
C VAL A 37 -14.82 4.69 8.05
N GLN A 38 -13.90 5.64 8.26
CA GLN A 38 -13.95 6.57 9.39
C GLN A 38 -14.72 7.84 9.03
N PRO A 39 -15.31 8.53 10.03
CA PRO A 39 -15.99 9.80 9.80
C PRO A 39 -15.04 10.91 9.34
N SER A 40 -13.77 10.88 9.76
CA SER A 40 -12.71 11.75 9.24
C SER A 40 -11.49 10.90 8.84
N PRO A 41 -11.38 10.50 7.56
CA PRO A 41 -10.30 9.64 7.08
C PRO A 41 -8.90 10.26 7.26
N ALA A 42 -8.76 11.57 7.01
CA ALA A 42 -7.48 12.27 7.14
C ALA A 42 -7.00 12.33 8.59
N ASP A 43 -7.89 12.67 9.53
CA ASP A 43 -7.56 12.73 10.95
C ASP A 43 -7.23 11.34 11.52
N TYR A 44 -7.90 10.29 11.03
CA TYR A 44 -7.56 8.92 11.37
C TYR A 44 -6.12 8.56 10.95
N ILE A 45 -5.72 8.88 9.72
CA ILE A 45 -4.38 8.59 9.22
C ILE A 45 -3.33 9.36 10.02
N ASP A 46 -3.57 10.65 10.24
CA ASP A 46 -2.64 11.53 10.98
C ASP A 46 -2.50 11.12 12.45
N SER A 47 -3.60 10.76 13.11
CA SER A 47 -3.56 10.28 14.51
C SER A 47 -2.87 8.93 14.65
N ARG A 48 -3.16 7.97 13.76
CA ARG A 48 -2.52 6.64 13.74
C ARG A 48 -1.00 6.75 13.57
N LEU A 49 -0.55 7.55 12.62
CA LEU A 49 0.88 7.68 12.31
C LEU A 49 1.62 8.56 13.33
N SER A 50 0.94 9.54 13.92
CA SER A 50 1.44 10.26 15.09
C SER A 50 1.65 9.32 16.27
N ALA A 51 0.69 8.41 16.54
CA ALA A 51 0.82 7.40 17.58
C ALA A 51 1.98 6.43 17.30
N GLN A 52 2.11 5.93 16.07
CA GLN A 52 3.22 5.06 15.67
C GLN A 52 4.58 5.75 15.85
N ARG A 53 4.71 7.02 15.44
CA ARG A 53 5.92 7.81 15.65
C ARG A 53 6.24 8.00 17.13
N GLN A 54 5.23 8.29 17.96
CA GLN A 54 5.43 8.40 19.41
C GLN A 54 5.89 7.08 20.02
N THR A 55 5.31 5.95 19.59
CA THR A 55 5.73 4.61 20.03
C THR A 55 7.19 4.34 19.66
N LEU A 56 7.59 4.61 18.42
CA LEU A 56 8.99 4.48 17.99
C LEU A 56 9.92 5.35 18.85
N LEU A 57 9.55 6.60 19.14
CA LEU A 57 10.34 7.49 20.00
C LEU A 57 10.45 6.96 21.43
N ARG A 58 9.39 6.36 21.99
CA ARG A 58 9.43 5.72 23.32
C ARG A 58 10.36 4.50 23.31
N MET A 59 10.25 3.64 22.29
CA MET A 59 11.14 2.48 22.13
C MET A 59 12.61 2.90 22.04
N ARG A 60 12.91 3.97 21.31
CA ARG A 60 14.28 4.50 21.25
C ARG A 60 14.80 5.02 22.59
N ARG A 61 13.93 5.61 23.41
CA ARG A 61 14.30 6.11 24.75
C ARG A 61 14.53 4.97 25.74
N SER A 62 13.85 3.83 25.60
CA SER A 62 14.06 2.66 26.47
C SER A 62 15.33 1.87 26.17
N LEU A 63 16.01 2.14 25.06
CA LEU A 63 17.28 1.50 24.73
C LEU A 63 18.40 1.92 25.69
N THR A 64 19.31 0.99 26.00
CA THR A 64 20.53 1.31 26.74
C THR A 64 21.43 2.26 25.92
N PRO A 65 22.36 3.00 26.55
CA PRO A 65 23.29 3.86 25.82
C PRO A 65 24.06 3.12 24.72
N ARG A 66 24.55 1.90 24.99
CA ARG A 66 25.26 1.09 23.98
C ARG A 66 24.39 0.79 22.77
N GLU A 67 23.13 0.43 22.99
CA GLU A 67 22.19 0.13 21.91
C GLU A 67 21.72 1.38 21.14
N ARG A 68 21.73 2.55 21.78
CA ARG A 68 21.37 3.82 21.11
C ARG A 68 22.44 4.30 20.13
N PHE A 69 23.70 3.97 20.39
CA PHE A 69 24.83 4.36 19.54
C PHE A 69 25.23 3.28 18.54
N ASP A 70 24.54 2.13 18.54
CA ASP A 70 24.68 1.12 17.49
C ASP A 70 24.22 1.71 16.14
N PRO A 71 25.11 1.80 15.14
CA PRO A 71 24.78 2.41 13.85
C PRO A 71 23.68 1.64 13.11
N VAL A 72 23.65 0.30 13.23
CA VAL A 72 22.65 -0.53 12.54
C VAL A 72 21.25 -0.26 13.08
N ARG A 73 21.10 -0.21 14.41
CA ARG A 73 19.83 0.11 15.06
C ARG A 73 19.40 1.56 14.82
N SER A 74 20.35 2.49 14.80
CA SER A 74 20.09 3.89 14.50
C SER A 74 19.54 4.07 13.08
N ASP A 75 20.11 3.35 12.11
CA ASP A 75 19.67 3.40 10.73
C ASP A 75 18.33 2.70 10.51
N ALA A 76 18.10 1.55 11.17
CA ALA A 76 16.79 0.89 11.19
C ALA A 76 15.70 1.83 11.75
N PHE A 77 15.97 2.52 12.86
CA PHE A 77 15.04 3.49 13.43
C PHE A 77 14.74 4.66 12.48
N ARG A 78 15.76 5.20 11.80
CA ARG A 78 15.57 6.25 10.79
C ARG A 78 14.75 5.74 9.61
N HIS A 79 14.99 4.51 9.19
CA HIS A 79 14.23 3.84 8.15
C HIS A 79 12.75 3.72 8.53
N ASP A 80 12.44 3.28 9.76
CA ASP A 80 11.07 3.14 10.24
C ASP A 80 10.32 4.47 10.30
N ILE A 81 10.99 5.56 10.73
CA ILE A 81 10.40 6.90 10.68
C ILE A 81 10.08 7.33 9.25
N ARG A 82 11.02 7.11 8.31
CA ARG A 82 10.81 7.44 6.90
C ARG A 82 9.67 6.62 6.32
N ARG A 83 9.64 5.32 6.59
CA ARG A 83 8.57 4.40 6.18
C ARG A 83 7.21 4.88 6.67
N ALA A 84 7.08 5.21 7.96
CA ALA A 84 5.83 5.74 8.52
C ALA A 84 5.36 7.03 7.83
N LYS A 85 6.29 7.92 7.47
CA LYS A 85 5.98 9.13 6.69
C LYS A 85 5.50 8.77 5.27
N THR A 86 6.20 7.87 4.58
CA THR A 86 5.80 7.41 3.24
C THR A 86 4.41 6.78 3.26
N VAL A 87 4.11 5.96 4.27
CA VAL A 87 2.79 5.36 4.44
C VAL A 87 1.71 6.43 4.60
N ARG A 88 1.98 7.48 5.38
CA ARG A 88 1.08 8.63 5.55
C ARG A 88 0.72 9.25 4.21
N ASP A 89 1.76 9.69 3.50
CA ASP A 89 1.60 10.53 2.32
C ASP A 89 0.91 9.74 1.20
N LEU A 90 1.25 8.45 1.06
CA LEU A 90 0.59 7.56 0.10
C LEU A 90 -0.85 7.20 0.49
N ALA A 91 -1.11 6.90 1.78
CA ALA A 91 -2.47 6.58 2.22
C ALA A 91 -3.42 7.78 2.05
N LEU A 92 -2.96 8.99 2.37
CA LEU A 92 -3.72 10.22 2.11
C LEU A 92 -4.00 10.41 0.61
N ALA A 93 -3.02 10.17 -0.24
CA ALA A 93 -3.20 10.23 -1.70
C ALA A 93 -4.22 9.19 -2.20
N CYS A 94 -4.21 7.97 -1.65
CA CYS A 94 -5.19 6.94 -1.99
C CYS A 94 -6.62 7.34 -1.57
N VAL A 95 -6.80 7.86 -0.35
CA VAL A 95 -8.11 8.32 0.14
C VAL A 95 -8.63 9.48 -0.70
N GLU A 96 -7.79 10.45 -1.01
CA GLU A 96 -8.15 11.58 -1.87
C GLU A 96 -8.48 11.12 -3.30
N GLY A 97 -7.73 10.16 -3.85
CA GLY A 97 -8.05 9.54 -5.12
C GLY A 97 -9.41 8.83 -5.13
N TYR A 98 -9.72 8.09 -4.05
CA TYR A 98 -11.02 7.44 -3.88
C TYR A 98 -12.17 8.45 -3.81
N ARG A 99 -11.99 9.55 -3.06
CA ARG A 99 -12.97 10.64 -2.98
C ARG A 99 -13.27 11.23 -4.36
N ARG A 100 -12.22 11.54 -5.13
CA ARG A 100 -12.35 12.07 -6.50
C ARG A 100 -13.05 11.11 -7.47
N LEU A 101 -12.84 9.80 -7.32
CA LEU A 101 -13.56 8.80 -8.10
C LEU A 101 -15.05 8.80 -7.77
N GLY A 102 -15.42 8.89 -6.48
CA GLY A 102 -16.82 9.04 -6.07
C GLY A 102 -17.49 10.30 -6.62
N ASP A 103 -16.76 11.43 -6.65
CA ASP A 103 -17.25 12.69 -7.24
C ASP A 103 -17.49 12.56 -8.76
N LEU A 104 -16.65 11.77 -9.46
CA LEU A 104 -16.81 11.49 -10.88
C LEU A 104 -17.95 10.50 -11.17
N GLU A 105 -18.12 9.47 -10.34
CA GLU A 105 -19.28 8.56 -10.43
C GLU A 105 -20.61 9.29 -10.17
N GLY A 106 -20.61 10.31 -9.30
CA GLY A 106 -21.78 11.17 -9.07
C GLY A 106 -22.05 12.19 -10.18
N ALA A 107 -21.06 12.49 -11.03
CA ALA A 107 -21.15 13.48 -12.11
C ALA A 107 -21.40 12.88 -13.50
N VAL A 108 -21.31 11.57 -13.65
CA VAL A 108 -21.45 10.87 -14.94
C VAL A 108 -22.66 9.93 -14.90
N PRO A 109 -23.67 10.08 -15.77
CA PRO A 109 -24.60 8.99 -16.01
C PRO A 109 -23.79 7.84 -16.60
N LEU A 110 -23.56 6.79 -15.80
CA LEU A 110 -22.80 5.59 -16.14
C LEU A 110 -23.50 4.86 -17.28
N ASP A 111 -23.28 5.32 -18.51
CA ASP A 111 -23.75 4.66 -19.72
C ASP A 111 -22.83 3.46 -20.02
N VAL A 112 -23.10 2.37 -19.29
CA VAL A 112 -23.03 0.92 -19.59
C VAL A 112 -21.82 0.31 -20.34
N ALA A 113 -20.91 1.06 -20.97
CA ALA A 113 -19.82 0.49 -21.76
C ALA A 113 -18.57 0.08 -20.94
N MET A 114 -18.35 0.65 -19.75
CA MET A 114 -17.12 0.40 -18.97
C MET A 114 -17.20 -0.84 -18.07
N ALA A 115 -18.41 -1.31 -17.76
CA ALA A 115 -18.61 -2.55 -16.99
C ALA A 115 -18.14 -3.82 -17.74
N ALA A 116 -18.08 -3.76 -19.08
CA ALA A 116 -17.56 -4.86 -19.89
C ALA A 116 -16.03 -5.04 -19.77
N SER A 117 -15.28 -3.99 -19.41
CA SER A 117 -13.80 -4.07 -19.33
C SER A 117 -13.28 -4.61 -17.99
N LEU A 118 -14.11 -4.60 -16.93
CA LEU A 118 -13.76 -5.16 -15.62
C LEU A 118 -14.33 -6.58 -15.38
N SER A 119 -15.26 -7.04 -16.23
CA SER A 119 -15.79 -8.42 -16.22
C SER A 119 -14.91 -9.45 -16.95
N ALA A 120 -13.77 -9.03 -17.52
CA ALA A 120 -12.79 -9.93 -18.13
C ALA A 120 -11.65 -10.28 -17.15
N ALA A 121 -11.98 -10.53 -15.88
CA ALA A 121 -11.11 -11.31 -15.00
C ALA A 121 -11.46 -12.79 -15.21
N PRO A 122 -10.51 -13.67 -15.57
CA PRO A 122 -10.79 -15.08 -15.78
C PRO A 122 -11.25 -15.72 -14.46
N SER A 123 -12.56 -15.94 -14.37
CA SER A 123 -13.21 -16.69 -13.33
C SER A 123 -12.93 -18.19 -13.55
N GLY A 124 -12.03 -18.75 -12.74
CA GLY A 124 -12.01 -20.14 -12.28
C GLY A 124 -12.05 -21.30 -13.29
N THR A 125 -11.07 -22.19 -13.18
CA THR A 125 -11.33 -23.64 -13.28
C THR A 125 -10.93 -24.30 -11.96
N ARG A 126 -11.90 -24.41 -11.05
CA ARG A 126 -11.92 -25.42 -10.00
C ARG A 126 -12.17 -26.78 -10.64
N GLY A 127 -11.31 -27.75 -10.31
CA GLY A 127 -11.65 -29.17 -10.16
C GLY A 127 -12.07 -29.93 -11.41
N ASN A 128 -11.20 -30.84 -11.86
CA ASN A 128 -11.65 -32.09 -12.48
C ASN A 128 -11.22 -33.24 -11.55
N PRO A 129 -12.13 -34.15 -11.13
CA PRO A 129 -11.80 -35.30 -10.31
C PRO A 129 -11.11 -36.35 -11.18
N VAL A 130 -10.01 -36.93 -10.70
CA VAL A 130 -9.39 -38.10 -11.33
C VAL A 130 -9.80 -39.31 -10.50
N THR A 131 -10.49 -40.23 -11.18
CA THR A 131 -10.74 -41.63 -10.79
C THR A 131 -9.45 -42.36 -10.47
#